data_AF-A0A661SS09-F1
#
_entry.id   AF-A0A661SS09-F1
#
_cell.length_a   1.000
_cell.length_b   1.000
_cell.length_c   1.000
_cell.angle_alpha   90.00
_cell.angle_beta   90.00
_cell.angle_gamma   90.00
#
_symmetry.space_group_name_H-M   'P 1'
#
loop_
_entity.id
_entity.type
_entity.pdbx_description
1 polymer ?
#
loop_
_entity_poly.entity_id
_entity_poly.type
_entity_poly.pdbx_seq_one_letter_code
_entity_poly.pdbx_strand_id
1 'polypeptide(L)'
;MYLTTPDVQRFKMSIMDSLHTEKKGLTSLLADKLSKSADTYDRGGLTKAGRALQKHGDRLGSSFFQVKGNPTDINVQAIDIVNNILNNPDSRVIQRHHPRFGDIVDIKSPDGQGIRYDAYDNFIGFLEP
;
A
#
# COMPACT_ATOMS: atom_id res chain seq x y z
N MET A 1 26.40 -32.46 -13.95
CA MET A 1 25.10 -33.00 -13.49
C MET A 1 24.66 -32.12 -12.32
N TYR A 2 23.88 -31.07 -12.58
CA TYR A 2 23.44 -30.15 -11.53
C TYR A 2 22.04 -30.57 -11.07
N LEU A 3 21.94 -31.07 -9.85
CA LEU A 3 20.68 -31.38 -9.19
C LEU A 3 20.00 -30.06 -8.82
N THR A 4 18.98 -29.67 -9.57
CA THR A 4 18.09 -28.57 -9.20
C THR A 4 17.17 -29.05 -8.09
N THR A 5 17.25 -28.43 -6.91
CA THR A 5 16.37 -28.73 -5.77
C THR A 5 14.90 -28.43 -6.14
N PRO A 6 13.93 -29.26 -5.70
CA PRO A 6 12.51 -29.11 -6.05
C PRO A 6 11.89 -27.75 -5.66
N ASP A 7 12.44 -27.09 -4.64
CA ASP A 7 11.92 -25.82 -4.12
C ASP A 7 12.15 -24.61 -5.06
N VAL A 8 13.23 -24.61 -5.84
CA VAL A 8 13.52 -23.50 -6.76
C VAL A 8 12.60 -23.55 -7.99
N GLN A 9 12.18 -24.76 -8.41
CA GLN A 9 11.16 -24.91 -9.46
C GLN A 9 9.76 -24.55 -8.97
N ARG A 10 9.39 -24.85 -7.72
CA ARG A 10 8.11 -24.41 -7.15
C ARG A 10 8.01 -22.88 -7.07
N PHE A 11 9.10 -22.20 -6.73
CA PHE A 11 9.11 -20.74 -6.62
C PHE A 11 9.09 -20.04 -8.00
N LYS A 12 9.81 -20.58 -8.99
CA LYS A 12 9.78 -20.03 -10.37
C LYS A 12 8.49 -20.33 -11.11
N MET A 13 7.83 -21.47 -10.85
CA MET A 13 6.58 -21.84 -11.52
C MET A 13 5.36 -21.09 -10.96
N SER A 14 5.34 -20.77 -9.66
CA SER A 14 4.31 -19.92 -9.04
C SER A 14 4.30 -18.47 -9.59
N ILE A 15 5.47 -17.92 -9.88
CA ILE A 15 5.61 -16.56 -10.41
C ILE A 15 5.31 -16.52 -11.92
N MET A 16 5.62 -17.58 -12.69
CA MET A 16 5.36 -17.59 -14.14
C MET A 16 3.91 -17.92 -14.53
N ASP A 17 3.18 -18.74 -13.77
CA ASP A 17 1.74 -18.95 -14.02
C ASP A 17 0.91 -17.68 -13.73
N SER A 18 1.46 -16.76 -12.92
CA SER A 18 0.89 -15.44 -12.65
C SER A 18 1.14 -14.41 -13.78
N LEU A 19 1.94 -14.75 -14.80
CA LEU A 19 2.26 -13.82 -15.91
C LEU A 19 1.30 -13.94 -17.10
N HIS A 20 0.32 -14.86 -17.08
CA HIS A 20 -0.64 -15.04 -18.18
C HIS A 20 -2.12 -14.84 -17.80
N THR A 21 -2.43 -14.22 -16.66
CA THR A 21 -3.81 -13.80 -16.37
C THR A 21 -3.92 -12.29 -16.43
N GLU A 22 -4.46 -11.82 -17.55
CA GLU A 22 -5.07 -10.50 -17.66
C GLU A 22 -6.17 -10.32 -16.60
N LYS A 23 -5.79 -9.74 -15.46
CA LYS A 23 -6.54 -8.70 -14.71
C LYS A 23 -5.67 -8.22 -13.56
N LYS A 24 -5.18 -6.99 -13.70
CA LYS A 24 -4.16 -6.32 -12.87
C LYS A 24 -4.75 -5.86 -11.53
N GLY A 25 -5.32 -6.77 -10.75
CA GLY A 25 -5.85 -6.50 -9.41
C GLY A 25 -4.92 -7.05 -8.32
N LEU A 26 -4.84 -6.36 -7.19
CA LEU A 26 -4.29 -6.94 -5.96
C LEU A 26 -5.19 -8.10 -5.55
N THR A 27 -4.60 -9.23 -5.15
CA THR A 27 -5.40 -10.32 -4.58
C THR A 27 -6.01 -9.85 -3.27
N SER A 28 -7.22 -10.33 -2.94
CA SER A 28 -7.92 -9.93 -1.71
C SER A 28 -7.09 -10.17 -0.45
N LEU A 29 -6.36 -11.29 -0.39
CA LEU A 29 -5.47 -11.61 0.72
C LEU A 29 -4.33 -10.60 0.88
N LEU A 30 -3.74 -10.15 -0.23
CA LEU A 30 -2.68 -9.15 -0.19
C LEU A 30 -3.26 -7.77 0.20
N ALA A 31 -4.40 -7.39 -0.36
CA ALA A 31 -5.09 -6.15 0.01
C ALA A 31 -5.42 -6.12 1.53
N ASP A 32 -5.94 -7.22 2.09
CA ASP A 32 -6.22 -7.34 3.52
C ASP A 32 -4.95 -7.19 4.38
N LYS A 33 -3.84 -7.79 3.95
CA LYS A 33 -2.55 -7.69 4.63
C LYS A 33 -2.05 -6.24 4.63
N LEU A 34 -2.09 -5.58 3.49
CA LEU A 34 -1.65 -4.20 3.30
C LEU A 34 -2.54 -3.20 4.06
N SER A 35 -3.84 -3.44 4.10
CA SER A 35 -4.81 -2.67 4.88
C SER A 35 -4.50 -2.75 6.38
N LYS A 36 -4.33 -3.96 6.92
CA LYS A 36 -3.96 -4.17 8.34
C LYS A 36 -2.64 -3.50 8.73
N SER A 37 -1.67 -3.51 7.82
CA SER A 37 -0.37 -2.83 8.03
C SER A 37 -0.53 -1.31 8.16
N ALA A 38 -1.44 -0.72 7.38
CA ALA A 38 -1.78 0.70 7.46
C ALA A 38 -2.60 1.03 8.72
N ASP A 39 -3.47 0.12 9.16
CA ASP A 39 -4.32 0.23 10.35
C ASP A 39 -3.59 -0.08 11.68
N THR A 40 -2.28 -0.34 11.63
CA THR A 40 -1.50 -0.59 12.86
C THR A 40 -1.37 0.70 13.68
N TYR A 41 -1.60 0.61 15.00
CA TYR A 41 -1.43 1.73 15.93
C TYR A 41 -0.01 2.33 15.88
N ASP A 42 0.04 3.65 16.00
CA ASP A 42 1.22 4.48 16.16
C ASP A 42 0.99 5.44 17.35
N ARG A 43 1.77 6.51 17.44
CA ARG A 43 1.77 7.46 18.54
C ARG A 43 0.52 8.34 18.53
N GLY A 44 0.05 8.73 19.72
CA GLY A 44 -1.04 9.69 19.89
C GLY A 44 -2.45 9.13 19.65
N GLY A 45 -2.63 7.80 19.74
CA GLY A 45 -3.91 7.14 19.48
C GLY A 45 -4.26 7.03 17.99
N LEU A 46 -3.34 7.44 17.11
CA LEU A 46 -3.50 7.32 15.66
C LEU A 46 -2.91 6.01 15.16
N THR A 47 -3.42 5.51 14.05
CA THR A 47 -2.76 4.46 13.25
C THR A 47 -1.67 5.06 12.38
N LYS A 48 -0.86 4.22 11.74
CA LYS A 48 0.13 4.69 10.74
C LYS A 48 -0.56 5.46 9.62
N ALA A 49 -1.69 4.95 9.11
CA ALA A 49 -2.53 5.63 8.15
C ALA A 49 -3.09 6.94 8.73
N GLY A 50 -3.65 6.94 9.93
CA GLY A 50 -4.22 8.14 10.57
C GLY A 50 -3.22 9.29 10.67
N ARG A 51 -2.01 9.00 11.16
CA ARG A 51 -0.94 10.01 11.24
C ARG A 51 -0.47 10.49 9.87
N ALA A 52 -0.38 9.58 8.89
CA ALA A 52 0.01 9.95 7.53
C ALA A 52 -1.05 10.87 6.90
N LEU A 53 -2.34 10.57 7.10
CA LEU A 53 -3.43 11.39 6.57
C LEU A 53 -3.42 12.77 7.20
N GLN A 54 -3.29 12.88 8.52
CA GLN A 54 -3.19 14.16 9.20
C GLN A 54 -2.04 15.01 8.63
N LYS A 55 -0.85 14.42 8.49
CA LYS A 55 0.32 15.10 7.92
C LYS A 55 0.10 15.60 6.50
N HIS A 56 -0.61 14.84 5.66
CA HIS A 56 -0.89 15.23 4.28
C HIS A 56 -2.02 16.24 4.19
N GLY A 57 -3.12 16.04 4.91
CA GLY A 57 -4.29 16.93 4.91
C GLY A 57 -4.01 18.32 5.51
N ASP A 58 -3.00 18.45 6.37
CA ASP A 58 -2.56 19.74 6.92
C ASP A 58 -1.68 20.55 5.94
N ARG A 59 -1.39 20.03 4.74
CA ARG A 59 -0.62 20.76 3.72
C ARG A 59 -1.52 21.61 2.84
N LEU A 60 -1.10 22.85 2.60
CA LEU A 60 -1.77 23.72 1.63
C LEU A 60 -1.70 23.09 0.23
N GLY A 61 -2.86 22.93 -0.42
CA GLY A 61 -2.96 22.35 -1.76
C GLY A 61 -2.88 20.82 -1.80
N SER A 62 -3.00 20.14 -0.66
CA SER A 62 -3.00 18.68 -0.60
C SER A 62 -4.10 18.06 -1.46
N SER A 63 -3.79 16.93 -2.12
CA SER A 63 -4.82 16.11 -2.76
C SER A 63 -5.69 15.37 -1.74
N PHE A 64 -5.25 15.28 -0.48
CA PHE A 64 -6.02 14.71 0.62
C PHE A 64 -6.75 15.81 1.39
N PHE A 65 -7.97 15.52 1.82
CA PHE A 65 -8.73 16.48 2.61
C PHE A 65 -8.11 16.71 3.98
N GLN A 66 -8.32 17.90 4.54
CA GLN A 66 -7.97 18.18 5.92
C GLN A 66 -8.83 17.35 6.86
N VAL A 67 -8.18 16.54 7.70
CA VAL A 67 -8.87 15.64 8.63
C VAL A 67 -9.59 16.41 9.73
N LYS A 68 -10.72 15.87 10.19
CA LYS A 68 -11.51 16.42 11.29
C LYS A 68 -11.79 15.33 12.31
N GLY A 69 -12.00 15.74 13.56
CA GLY A 69 -12.40 14.84 14.65
C GLY A 69 -11.24 14.40 15.54
N ASN A 70 -11.52 13.41 16.38
CA ASN A 70 -10.56 12.83 17.32
C ASN A 70 -9.69 11.75 16.62
N PRO A 71 -8.64 11.20 17.28
CA PRO A 71 -7.79 10.19 16.66
C PRO A 71 -8.52 8.97 16.10
N THR A 72 -9.60 8.50 16.74
CA THR A 72 -10.41 7.39 16.25
C THR A 72 -11.09 7.75 14.93
N ASP A 73 -11.69 8.94 14.84
CA ASP A 73 -12.33 9.41 13.60
C ASP A 73 -11.32 9.54 12.46
N ILE A 74 -10.11 10.01 12.77
CA ILE A 74 -9.01 10.16 11.79
C ILE A 74 -8.55 8.78 11.30
N ASN A 75 -8.46 7.79 12.19
CA ASN A 75 -8.06 6.43 11.81
C ASN A 75 -9.06 5.81 10.84
N VAL A 76 -10.37 5.98 11.09
CA VAL A 76 -11.45 5.52 10.18
C VAL A 76 -11.32 6.20 8.82
N GLN A 77 -11.20 7.52 8.79
CA GLN A 77 -11.03 8.27 7.54
C GLN A 77 -9.80 7.80 6.75
N ALA A 78 -8.69 7.51 7.43
CA ALA A 78 -7.46 7.09 6.77
C ALA A 78 -7.52 5.65 6.23
N ILE A 79 -8.12 4.72 6.97
CA ILE A 79 -8.23 3.33 6.50
C ILE A 79 -9.21 3.22 5.33
N ASP A 80 -10.27 4.05 5.29
CA ASP A 80 -11.19 4.12 4.17
C ASP A 80 -10.47 4.53 2.88
N ILE A 81 -9.58 5.54 2.93
CA ILE A 81 -8.75 5.95 1.79
C ILE A 81 -7.82 4.82 1.34
N VAL A 82 -7.13 4.17 2.28
CA VAL A 82 -6.25 3.03 1.98
C VAL A 82 -7.02 1.92 1.27
N ASN A 83 -8.17 1.54 1.80
CA ASN A 83 -9.03 0.50 1.23
C ASN A 83 -9.56 0.89 -0.15
N ASN A 84 -9.94 2.15 -0.36
CA ASN A 84 -10.37 2.63 -1.67
C ASN A 84 -9.25 2.50 -2.70
N ILE A 85 -8.00 2.84 -2.35
CA ILE A 85 -6.85 2.70 -3.26
C ILE A 85 -6.53 1.23 -3.53
N LEU A 86 -6.51 0.39 -2.49
CA LEU A 86 -6.19 -1.05 -2.62
C LEU A 86 -7.23 -1.82 -3.43
N ASN A 87 -8.51 -1.46 -3.30
CA ASN A 87 -9.62 -2.17 -3.93
C ASN A 87 -10.06 -1.56 -5.27
N ASN A 88 -9.47 -0.44 -5.69
CA ASN A 88 -9.77 0.15 -6.99
C ASN A 88 -9.16 -0.73 -8.11
N PRO A 89 -9.97 -1.24 -9.06
CA PRO A 89 -9.50 -2.14 -10.12
C PRO A 89 -8.55 -1.46 -11.11
N ASP A 90 -8.57 -0.13 -11.18
CA ASP A 90 -7.71 0.67 -12.06
C ASP A 90 -6.44 1.17 -11.35
N SER A 91 -6.26 0.79 -10.07
CA SER A 91 -5.03 1.07 -9.34
C SER A 91 -3.82 0.40 -9.98
N ARG A 92 -2.69 1.09 -9.95
CA ARG A 92 -1.42 0.62 -10.52
C ARG A 92 -0.42 0.35 -9.41
N VAL A 93 0.15 -0.85 -9.44
CA VAL A 93 1.27 -1.24 -8.58
C VAL A 93 2.59 -0.91 -9.28
N ILE A 94 3.48 -0.19 -8.60
CA ILE A 94 4.78 0.24 -9.09
C ILE A 94 5.83 -0.20 -8.08
N GLN A 95 6.76 -1.05 -8.50
CA GLN A 95 7.88 -1.52 -7.68
C GLN A 95 9.16 -0.84 -8.14
N ARG A 96 9.92 -0.27 -7.21
CA ARG A 96 11.19 0.39 -7.52
C ARG A 96 12.09 0.51 -6.30
N HIS A 97 13.37 0.74 -6.54
CA HIS A 97 14.30 1.15 -5.51
C HIS A 97 14.09 2.63 -5.13
N HIS A 98 14.09 2.94 -3.84
CA HIS A 98 13.96 4.28 -3.28
C HIS A 98 15.20 4.63 -2.44
N PRO A 99 15.88 5.78 -2.68
CA PRO A 99 17.16 6.10 -2.04
C PRO A 99 17.15 6.06 -0.51
N ARG A 100 16.01 6.38 0.11
CA ARG A 100 15.84 6.40 1.57
C ARG A 100 15.26 5.11 2.15
N PHE A 101 14.46 4.39 1.38
CA PHE A 101 13.59 3.34 1.92
C PHE A 101 13.95 1.95 1.40
N GLY A 102 14.98 1.84 0.54
CA GLY A 102 15.28 0.61 -0.17
C GLY A 102 14.19 0.32 -1.19
N ASP A 103 13.92 -0.96 -1.41
CA ASP A 103 12.85 -1.36 -2.34
C ASP A 103 11.48 -1.05 -1.75
N ILE A 104 10.62 -0.48 -2.58
CA ILE A 104 9.28 -0.04 -2.21
C ILE A 104 8.23 -0.54 -3.20
N VAL A 105 6.99 -0.54 -2.73
CA VAL A 105 5.78 -0.76 -3.52
C VAL A 105 4.89 0.47 -3.41
N ASP A 106 4.69 1.18 -4.52
CA ASP A 106 3.73 2.27 -4.64
C ASP A 106 2.45 1.72 -5.28
N ILE A 107 1.29 1.97 -4.68
CA ILE A 107 -0.02 1.63 -5.23
C ILE A 107 -0.75 2.95 -5.46
N LYS A 108 -1.08 3.25 -6.71
CA LYS A 108 -1.67 4.54 -7.12
C LYS A 108 -3.02 4.35 -7.77
N SER A 109 -4.03 5.07 -7.31
CA SER A 109 -5.34 5.16 -7.95
C SER A 109 -5.29 6.08 -9.19
N PRO A 110 -6.31 6.03 -10.06
CA PRO A 110 -6.34 6.82 -11.30
C PRO A 110 -6.32 8.34 -11.11
N ASP A 111 -6.80 8.82 -9.97
CA ASP A 111 -6.77 10.23 -9.56
C ASP A 111 -5.37 10.69 -9.09
N GLY A 112 -4.39 9.78 -9.05
CA GLY A 112 -3.00 10.06 -8.71
C GLY A 112 -2.69 9.97 -7.22
N GLN A 113 -3.71 9.86 -6.35
CA GLN A 113 -3.50 9.50 -4.95
C GLN A 113 -2.84 8.12 -4.86
N GLY A 114 -2.09 7.89 -3.80
CA GLY A 114 -1.48 6.59 -3.61
C GLY A 114 -1.02 6.31 -2.19
N ILE A 115 -0.53 5.11 -2.02
CA ILE A 115 0.02 4.58 -0.77
C ILE A 115 1.34 3.89 -1.06
N ARG A 116 2.27 3.99 -0.12
CA ARG A 116 3.59 3.39 -0.21
C ARG A 116 3.80 2.36 0.89
N TYR A 117 4.36 1.23 0.49
CA TYR A 117 4.85 0.18 1.37
C TYR A 117 6.35 -0.05 1.15
N ASP A 118 7.05 -0.55 2.18
CA ASP A 118 8.40 -1.08 2.01
C ASP A 118 8.38 -2.50 1.40
N ALA A 119 9.55 -3.09 1.19
CA ALA A 119 9.72 -4.45 0.69
C ALA A 119 9.12 -5.56 1.58
N TYR A 120 8.70 -5.22 2.80
CA TYR A 120 8.14 -6.14 3.79
C TYR A 120 6.65 -5.89 4.06
N ASP A 121 5.97 -5.15 3.18
CA ASP A 121 4.56 -4.77 3.29
C ASP A 121 4.24 -3.86 4.49
N ASN A 122 5.22 -3.14 5.05
CA ASN A 122 4.97 -2.13 6.07
C ASN A 122 4.52 -0.82 5.43
N PHE A 123 3.39 -0.28 5.89
CA PHE A 123 2.90 1.02 5.43
C PHE A 123 3.89 2.14 5.79
N ILE A 124 4.30 2.90 4.77
CA ILE A 124 5.19 4.07 4.90
C ILE A 124 4.37 5.36 4.94
N GLY A 125 3.38 5.52 4.07
CA GLY A 125 2.58 6.75 4.00
C GLY A 125 1.81 6.93 2.70
N PHE A 126 1.07 8.04 2.63
CA PHE A 126 0.34 8.47 1.44
C PHE A 126 1.25 9.13 0.40
N LEU A 127 0.80 9.10 -0.85
CA LEU A 127 1.41 9.72 -2.02
C LEU A 127 0.39 10.68 -2.64
N GLU A 128 0.88 11.83 -3.08
CA GLU A 128 0.10 12.81 -3.83
C GLU A 128 0.53 12.78 -5.31
N PRO A 129 -0.34 13.22 -6.24
CA PRO A 129 -0.04 13.31 -7.67
C PRO A 129 1.18 14.17 -8.01
#